data_AF-A0A1H9LPY9-F1
#
_entry.id   AF-A0A1H9LPY9-F1
#
_cell.length_a   1.000
_cell.length_b   1.000
_cell.length_c   1.000
_cell.angle_alpha   90.00
_cell.angle_beta   90.00
_cell.angle_gamma   90.00
#
_symmetry.space_group_name_H-M   'P 1'
#
loop_
_entity.id
_entity.type
_entity.pdbx_description
1 polymer ?
#
loop_
_entity_poly.entity_id
_entity_poly.type
_entity_poly.pdbx_seq_one_letter_code
_entity_poly.pdbx_strand_id
1 'polypeptide(L)' 'MNSSESTTQTAREVDGAERAEWWERAVAAFPNYAEYQQNTDRQIPVFVLDPK' A
#
# COMPACT_ATOMS: atom_id res chain seq x y z
N MET A 1 14.13 -3.95 -25.59
CA MET A 1 13.45 -2.99 -24.72
C MET A 1 12.38 -3.72 -23.92
N ASN A 2 12.63 -3.85 -22.61
CA ASN A 2 11.70 -4.15 -21.52
C ASN A 2 11.04 -5.54 -21.55
N SER A 3 11.85 -6.56 -21.24
CA SER A 3 11.38 -7.86 -20.76
C SER A 3 10.48 -7.64 -19.53
N SER A 4 9.26 -8.16 -19.56
CA SER A 4 8.39 -8.18 -18.38
C SER A 4 9.01 -9.04 -17.28
N GLU A 5 9.41 -8.44 -16.17
CA GLU A 5 9.90 -9.17 -14.99
C GLU A 5 8.71 -9.54 -14.09
N SER A 6 8.46 -10.84 -13.94
CA SER A 6 7.49 -11.38 -12.99
C SER A 6 8.25 -12.03 -11.84
N THR A 7 8.16 -11.44 -10.65
CA THR A 7 8.83 -11.92 -9.44
C THR A 7 7.80 -12.28 -8.38
N THR A 8 7.98 -13.46 -7.75
CA THR A 8 7.14 -13.88 -6.62
C THR A 8 7.51 -13.08 -5.39
N GLN A 9 6.54 -12.39 -4.80
CA GLN A 9 6.68 -11.61 -3.56
C GLN A 9 5.69 -12.12 -2.51
N THR A 10 5.99 -11.90 -1.24
CA THR A 10 5.09 -12.22 -0.13
C THR A 10 4.34 -10.95 0.27
N ALA A 11 3.01 -10.98 0.19
CA ALA A 11 2.18 -9.88 0.67
C ALA A 11 1.85 -10.10 2.15
N ARG A 12 2.04 -9.07 2.96
CA ARG A 12 1.57 -9.03 4.35
C ARG A 12 0.72 -7.79 4.59
N GLU A 13 -0.39 -7.96 5.32
CA GLU A 13 -1.17 -6.84 5.81
C GLU A 13 -0.40 -6.14 6.94
N VAL A 14 -0.42 -4.81 6.95
CA VAL A 14 0.21 -4.00 8.00
C VAL A 14 -0.84 -3.19 8.74
N ASP A 15 -0.65 -3.08 10.05
CA ASP A 15 -1.56 -2.41 10.98
C ASP A 15 -0.84 -1.35 11.81
N GLY A 16 -1.62 -0.52 12.52
CA GLY A 16 -1.11 0.44 13.50
C GLY A 16 -0.11 1.45 12.92
N ALA A 17 1.05 1.58 13.57
CA ALA A 17 2.08 2.56 13.19
C ALA A 17 2.71 2.26 11.82
N GLU A 18 2.92 0.97 11.52
CA GLU A 18 3.51 0.56 10.25
C GLU A 18 2.58 0.87 9.08
N ARG A 19 1.27 0.63 9.25
CA ARG A 19 0.26 1.05 8.27
C ARG A 19 0.28 2.55 8.02
N ALA A 20 0.42 3.36 9.08
CA ALA A 20 0.43 4.82 8.95
C ALA A 20 1.60 5.30 8.09
N GLU A 21 2.80 4.77 8.33
CA GLU A 21 4.00 5.08 7.56
C GLU A 21 3.85 4.70 6.08
N TRP A 22 3.33 3.51 5.79
CA TRP A 22 3.09 3.07 4.41
C TRP A 22 1.93 3.81 3.74
N TRP A 23 0.92 4.20 4.51
CA TRP A 23 -0.20 4.99 4.01
C TRP A 23 0.25 6.39 3.57
N GLU A 24 1.13 7.05 4.32
CA GLU A 24 1.73 8.34 3.92
C GLU A 24 2.48 8.21 2.60
N ARG A 25 3.26 7.14 2.42
CA ARG A 25 3.95 6.84 1.16
C ARG A 25 2.97 6.61 0.01
N ALA A 26 1.89 5.85 0.24
CA ALA A 26 0.87 5.58 -0.77
C ALA A 26 0.15 6.85 -1.21
N VAL A 27 -0.21 7.73 -0.27
CA VAL A 27 -0.83 9.03 -0.58
C VAL A 27 0.16 9.96 -1.29
N ALA A 28 1.44 9.96 -0.91
CA ALA A 28 2.47 10.74 -1.61
C ALA A 28 2.64 10.29 -3.08
N ALA A 29 2.54 8.98 -3.35
CA ALA A 29 2.58 8.45 -4.71
C ALA A 29 1.27 8.69 -5.48
N PHE A 30 0.11 8.62 -4.79
CA PHE A 30 -1.20 8.82 -5.38
C PHE A 30 -2.15 9.54 -4.39
N PRO A 31 -2.27 10.88 -4.48
CA PRO A 31 -3.00 11.69 -3.49
C PRO A 31 -4.48 11.33 -3.31
N ASN A 32 -5.13 10.76 -4.33
CA ASN A 32 -6.55 10.40 -4.29
C ASN A 32 -6.86 9.31 -3.24
N TYR A 33 -5.86 8.55 -2.77
CA TYR A 33 -6.07 7.59 -1.68
C TYR A 33 -6.56 8.26 -0.39
N ALA A 34 -6.11 9.49 -0.12
CA ALA A 34 -6.56 10.24 1.05
C ALA A 34 -8.07 10.55 0.98
N GLU A 35 -8.60 10.79 -0.22
CA GLU A 35 -10.04 11.01 -0.42
C GLU A 35 -10.82 9.69 -0.24
N TYR A 36 -10.29 8.57 -0.73
CA TYR A 36 -10.95 7.27 -0.57
C TYR A 36 -11.13 6.89 0.90
N GLN A 37 -10.13 7.17 1.74
CA GLN A 37 -10.23 6.92 3.18
C GLN A 37 -11.24 7.85 3.87
N GLN A 38 -11.46 9.07 3.37
CA GLN A 38 -12.47 9.99 3.91
C GLN A 38 -13.90 9.56 3.54
N ASN A 39 -14.05 8.88 2.41
CA ASN A 39 -15.35 8.39 1.92
C ASN A 39 -15.81 7.09 2.58
N THR A 40 -15.10 6.59 3.60
CA THR A 40 -15.43 5.34 4.26
C THR A 40 -15.01 5.32 5.72
N ASP A 41 -15.85 4.75 6.59
CA ASP A 41 -15.56 4.63 8.02
C ASP A 41 -14.60 3.47 8.34
N ARG A 42 -14.39 2.54 7.39
CA ARG A 42 -13.45 1.43 7.55
C ARG A 42 -12.03 1.89 7.24
N GLN A 43 -11.04 1.41 7.99
CA GLN A 43 -9.65 1.62 7.62
C GLN A 43 -9.34 0.82 6.35
N ILE A 44 -8.79 1.48 5.32
CA ILE A 44 -8.37 0.81 4.09
C ILE A 44 -7.16 -0.08 4.41
N PRO A 45 -7.24 -1.41 4.18
CA PRO A 45 -6.11 -2.31 4.41
C PRO A 45 -4.91 -1.94 3.54
N VAL A 46 -3.71 -2.02 4.10
CA VAL A 46 -2.46 -1.79 3.38
C VAL A 46 -1.65 -3.08 3.39
N PHE A 47 -1.18 -3.50 2.22
CA PHE A 47 -0.32 -4.66 2.07
C PHE A 47 1.07 -4.21 1.63
N VAL A 48 2.09 -4.69 2.32
CA VAL A 48 3.49 -4.52 1.93
C VAL A 48 3.94 -5.79 1.22
N LEU A 49 4.67 -5.62 0.11
CA LEU A 49 5.28 -6.72 -0.62
C LEU A 49 6.73 -6.86 -0.16
N ASP A 50 7.03 -7.99 0.49
CA ASP A 50 8.39 -8.35 0.85
C ASP A 50 8.96 -9.33 -0.19
N PRO A 51 10.20 -9.09 -0.66
CA PRO A 51 10.92 -10.09 -1.44
C PRO A 51 11.17 -11.33 -0.58
N LYS A 52 11.11 -12.52 -1.21
CA LYS A 52 11.60 -13.76 -0.57
C LYS A 52 13.11 -13.83 -0.59
#